data_AF-A0A925I089-F1
#
_entry.id   AF-A0A925I089-F1
#
_cell.length_a   1.000
_cell.length_b   1.000
_cell.length_c   1.000
_cell.angle_alpha   90.00
_cell.angle_beta   90.00
_cell.angle_gamma   90.00
#
_symmetry.space_group_name_H-M   'P 1'
#
loop_
_entity.id
_entity.type
_entity.pdbx_description
1 polymer ?
#
loop_
_entity_poly.entity_id
_entity_poly.type
_entity_poly.pdbx_seq_one_letter_code
_entity_poly.pdbx_strand_id
1 'polypeptide(L)'
;MNENIKTLIFGGVGLVLAGLAYATLPAPSTNVVEDRTGQVLFENFADPAKAASLEIVRYDTDKNKTESLKVEKTGGIWSLPSHGNYPADAQDQLKDAAGSLLGVKALGLATEFSEEHHMFGVLDPSQKIDDAQKKDVGMLVVVRDGKGDELARLIIGKPVKDTPGQRFVRVAEGSTFTDDVYVAKVDIEKLPTDFNKWIERDLL
;
A
#
# COMPACT_ATOMS: atom_id res chain seq x y z
N MET A 1 -52.30 26.60 -35.16
CA MET A 1 -51.90 26.34 -33.76
C MET A 1 -51.35 27.64 -33.20
N ASN A 2 -51.95 28.17 -32.13
CA ASN A 2 -51.62 29.49 -31.59
C ASN A 2 -50.17 29.52 -31.08
N GLU A 3 -49.39 30.56 -31.41
CA GLU A 3 -47.98 30.68 -31.01
C GLU A 3 -47.81 30.63 -29.49
N ASN A 4 -48.76 31.21 -28.75
CA ASN A 4 -48.77 31.20 -27.29
C ASN A 4 -48.84 29.77 -26.70
N ILE A 5 -49.48 28.83 -27.40
CA ILE A 5 -49.56 27.43 -26.98
C ILE A 5 -48.20 26.73 -27.17
N LYS A 6 -47.48 27.05 -28.25
CA LYS A 6 -46.13 26.51 -28.48
C LYS A 6 -45.16 27.00 -27.40
N THR A 7 -45.19 28.29 -27.08
CA THR A 7 -44.33 28.88 -26.04
C THR A 7 -44.59 28.23 -24.68
N LEU A 8 -45.85 27.98 -24.32
CA LEU A 8 -46.20 27.30 -23.07
C LEU A 8 -45.67 25.85 -23.03
N ILE A 9 -45.79 25.11 -24.12
CA ILE A 9 -45.30 23.73 -24.22
C ILE A 9 -43.78 23.70 -24.08
N PHE A 10 -43.05 24.56 -24.79
CA PHE A 10 -41.59 24.62 -24.68
C PHE A 10 -41.12 25.04 -23.29
N GLY A 11 -41.84 25.97 -22.63
CA GLY A 11 -41.56 26.35 -21.24
C GLY A 11 -41.76 25.19 -20.26
N GLY A 12 -42.85 24.41 -20.43
CA GLY A 12 -43.11 23.22 -19.62
C GLY A 12 -42.05 22.13 -19.80
N VAL A 13 -41.65 21.87 -21.05
CA VAL A 13 -40.57 20.92 -21.36
C VAL A 13 -39.24 21.37 -20.74
N GLY A 14 -38.92 22.67 -20.81
CA GLY A 14 -37.72 23.23 -20.20
C GLY A 14 -37.67 23.00 -18.69
N LEU A 15 -38.79 23.19 -17.99
CA LEU A 15 -38.89 22.93 -16.55
C LEU A 15 -38.71 21.45 -16.21
N VAL A 16 -39.30 20.55 -17.01
CA VAL A 16 -39.15 19.10 -16.80
C VAL A 16 -37.69 18.68 -17.00
N LEU A 17 -37.02 19.18 -18.04
CA LEU A 17 -35.61 18.88 -18.30
C LEU A 17 -34.70 19.45 -17.22
N ALA A 18 -34.95 20.67 -16.73
CA ALA A 18 -34.20 21.25 -15.62
C ALA A 18 -34.37 20.44 -14.32
N GLY A 19 -35.59 19.97 -14.04
CA GLY A 19 -35.87 19.11 -12.89
C GLY A 19 -35.18 17.75 -12.99
N LEU A 20 -35.19 17.13 -14.17
CA LEU A 20 -34.48 15.88 -14.42
C LEU A 20 -32.97 16.06 -14.28
N ALA A 21 -32.41 17.14 -14.85
CA ALA A 21 -30.99 17.45 -14.70
C ALA A 21 -30.62 17.59 -13.22
N TYR A 22 -31.42 18.33 -12.44
CA TYR A 22 -31.19 18.48 -11.00
C TYR A 22 -31.27 17.15 -10.24
N ALA A 23 -32.21 16.27 -10.60
CA ALA A 23 -32.36 14.96 -9.96
C ALA A 23 -31.24 13.97 -10.34
N THR A 24 -30.61 14.15 -11.50
CA THR A 24 -29.48 13.33 -11.95
C THR A 24 -28.11 13.96 -11.68
N LEU A 25 -28.06 15.15 -11.07
CA LEU A 25 -26.79 15.73 -10.63
C LEU A 25 -26.14 14.75 -9.64
N PRO A 26 -24.93 14.26 -9.92
CA PRO A 26 -24.22 13.43 -8.96
C PRO A 26 -24.01 14.24 -7.68
N ALA A 27 -24.29 13.62 -6.54
CA ALA A 27 -24.01 14.24 -5.25
C ALA A 27 -22.51 14.61 -5.20
N PRO A 28 -22.14 15.82 -4.74
CA PRO A 28 -20.75 16.12 -4.48
C PRO A 28 -20.26 15.09 -3.46
N SER A 29 -19.29 14.28 -3.85
CA SER A 29 -18.63 13.33 -2.99
C SER A 29 -17.91 14.13 -1.90
N THR A 30 -18.54 14.30 -0.75
CA THR A 30 -17.85 14.64 0.50
C THR A 30 -17.14 13.40 1.01
N ASN A 31 -16.24 12.83 0.21
CA ASN A 31 -15.13 12.08 0.78
C ASN A 31 -14.22 13.16 1.34
N VAL A 32 -14.49 13.58 2.57
CA VAL A 32 -13.45 14.27 3.34
C VAL A 32 -12.41 13.19 3.58
N VAL A 33 -11.46 13.06 2.67
CA VAL A 33 -10.25 12.27 2.90
C VAL A 33 -9.67 12.84 4.18
N GLU A 34 -9.67 12.03 5.23
CA GLU A 34 -9.05 12.42 6.49
C GLU A 34 -7.59 12.68 6.15
N ASP A 35 -7.17 13.94 6.20
CA ASP A 35 -5.79 14.28 5.91
C ASP A 35 -4.91 13.69 7.03
N ARG A 36 -4.43 12.47 6.78
CA ARG A 36 -3.55 11.74 7.68
C ARG A 36 -2.13 12.33 7.72
N THR A 37 -1.89 13.45 7.04
CA THR A 37 -0.61 14.14 7.07
C THR A 37 -0.19 14.47 8.50
N GLY A 38 1.04 14.09 8.85
CA GLY A 38 1.62 14.21 10.18
C GLY A 38 1.29 13.05 11.14
N GLN A 39 0.33 12.20 10.81
CA GLN A 39 -0.06 11.04 11.60
C GLN A 39 0.82 9.83 11.28
N VAL A 40 0.89 8.89 12.23
CA VAL A 40 1.58 7.61 12.02
C VAL A 40 0.72 6.71 11.10
N LEU A 41 1.37 6.02 10.18
CA LEU A 41 0.69 5.15 9.22
C LEU A 41 0.08 3.90 9.90
N PHE A 42 0.72 3.42 10.96
CA PHE A 42 0.36 2.18 11.67
C PHE A 42 0.15 2.45 13.17
N GLU A 43 -1.04 2.95 13.54
CA GLU A 43 -1.35 3.31 14.94
C GLU A 43 -1.30 2.12 15.90
N ASN A 44 -1.73 0.94 15.42
CA ASN A 44 -1.73 -0.28 16.21
C ASN A 44 -0.33 -0.90 16.38
N PHE A 45 0.66 -0.41 15.62
CA PHE A 45 2.02 -0.90 15.67
C PHE A 45 2.88 -0.03 16.59
N ALA A 46 2.83 -0.33 17.88
CA ALA A 46 3.55 0.42 18.92
C ALA A 46 4.82 -0.30 19.42
N ASP A 47 4.96 -1.60 19.19
CA ASP A 47 6.06 -2.41 19.71
C ASP A 47 6.60 -3.38 18.65
N PRO A 48 7.84 -3.18 18.16
CA PRO A 48 8.44 -4.07 17.16
C PRO A 48 8.73 -5.47 17.72
N ALA A 49 8.83 -5.65 19.04
CA ALA A 49 9.07 -6.96 19.65
C ALA A 49 7.85 -7.89 19.54
N LYS A 50 6.66 -7.36 19.22
CA LYS A 50 5.46 -8.16 18.94
C LYS A 50 5.49 -8.80 17.56
N ALA A 51 6.35 -8.33 16.65
CA ALA A 51 6.46 -8.90 15.31
C ALA A 51 6.94 -10.35 15.40
N ALA A 52 6.15 -11.28 14.85
CA ALA A 52 6.45 -12.70 14.78
C ALA A 52 6.54 -13.22 13.34
N SER A 53 6.14 -12.40 12.36
CA SER A 53 6.30 -12.70 10.95
C SER A 53 6.51 -11.42 10.13
N LEU A 54 7.32 -11.55 9.09
CA LEU A 54 7.51 -10.56 8.04
C LEU A 54 7.41 -11.25 6.68
N GLU A 55 6.70 -10.59 5.78
CA GLU A 55 6.56 -10.99 4.39
C GLU A 55 6.90 -9.79 3.51
N ILE A 56 7.86 -9.97 2.62
CA ILE A 56 8.26 -8.98 1.62
C ILE A 56 8.05 -9.61 0.25
N VAL A 57 7.30 -8.95 -0.61
CA VAL A 57 7.11 -9.36 -2.02
C VAL A 57 7.53 -8.20 -2.91
N ARG A 58 8.44 -8.46 -3.84
CA ARG A 58 9.00 -7.46 -4.74
C ARG A 58 9.08 -8.00 -6.15
N TYR A 59 8.84 -7.12 -7.11
CA TYR A 59 9.15 -7.40 -8.50
C TYR A 59 10.61 -7.02 -8.83
N ASP A 60 11.40 -7.98 -9.30
CA ASP A 60 12.73 -7.75 -9.87
C ASP A 60 12.57 -7.54 -11.38
N THR A 61 12.72 -6.29 -11.82
CA THR A 61 12.61 -5.88 -13.22
C THR A 61 13.73 -6.43 -14.09
N ASP A 62 14.92 -6.63 -13.52
CA ASP A 62 16.10 -7.09 -14.26
C ASP A 62 15.99 -8.59 -14.57
N LYS A 63 15.48 -9.35 -13.60
CA LYS A 63 15.23 -10.79 -13.74
C LYS A 63 13.85 -11.12 -14.31
N ASN A 64 12.96 -10.12 -14.44
CA ASN A 64 11.55 -10.28 -14.83
C ASN A 64 10.84 -11.32 -13.93
N LYS A 65 11.11 -11.30 -12.62
CA LYS A 65 10.63 -12.29 -11.64
C LYS A 65 10.11 -11.63 -10.37
N THR A 66 9.08 -12.21 -9.77
CA THR A 66 8.64 -11.84 -8.42
C THR A 66 9.48 -12.59 -7.40
N GLU A 67 10.17 -11.85 -6.55
CA GLU A 67 10.88 -12.37 -5.38
C GLU A 67 9.97 -12.23 -4.16
N SER A 68 9.76 -13.32 -3.44
CA SER A 68 9.06 -13.30 -2.17
C SER A 68 9.96 -13.86 -1.08
N LEU A 69 9.95 -13.17 0.05
CA LEU A 69 10.63 -13.57 1.26
C LEU A 69 9.60 -13.57 2.38
N LYS A 70 9.51 -14.69 3.08
CA LYS A 70 8.71 -14.82 4.29
C LYS A 70 9.58 -15.38 5.40
N VAL A 71 9.54 -14.71 6.54
CA VAL A 71 10.12 -15.12 7.82
C VAL A 71 8.98 -15.25 8.82
N GLU A 72 8.98 -16.34 9.59
CA GLU A 72 8.00 -16.53 10.67
C GLU A 72 8.56 -17.36 11.81
N LYS A 73 8.03 -17.11 13.02
CA LYS A 73 8.31 -17.92 14.20
C LYS A 73 7.26 -19.02 14.34
N THR A 74 7.64 -20.25 14.00
CA THR A 74 6.76 -21.42 14.08
C THR A 74 7.28 -22.38 15.16
N GLY A 75 6.44 -22.68 16.16
CA GLY A 75 6.82 -23.57 17.26
C GLY A 75 7.98 -23.07 18.13
N GLY A 76 8.21 -21.75 18.17
CA GLY A 76 9.32 -21.12 18.91
C GLY A 76 10.62 -21.01 18.12
N ILE A 77 10.69 -21.58 16.93
CA ILE A 77 11.86 -21.56 16.04
C ILE A 77 11.60 -20.59 14.89
N TRP A 78 12.58 -19.75 14.58
CA TRP A 78 12.55 -18.86 13.43
C TRP A 78 12.88 -19.63 12.15
N SER A 79 12.07 -19.45 11.12
CA SER A 79 12.21 -20.15 9.85
C SER A 79 11.87 -19.27 8.66
N LEU A 80 12.37 -19.66 7.48
CA LEU A 80 12.01 -19.05 6.21
C LEU A 80 11.17 -20.02 5.38
N PRO A 81 9.82 -19.97 5.48
CA PRO A 81 8.94 -20.82 4.68
C PRO A 81 9.12 -20.67 3.18
N SER A 82 9.43 -19.45 2.74
CA SER A 82 9.77 -19.12 1.34
C SER A 82 10.96 -19.94 0.80
N HIS A 83 11.79 -20.51 1.67
CA HIS A 83 13.00 -21.26 1.36
C HIS A 83 12.98 -22.67 1.99
N GLY A 84 11.81 -23.33 1.96
CA GLY A 84 11.68 -24.72 2.42
C GLY A 84 11.77 -24.88 3.94
N ASN A 85 11.28 -23.89 4.71
CA ASN A 85 11.37 -23.83 6.17
C ASN A 85 12.82 -23.87 6.69
N TYR A 86 13.75 -23.22 5.98
CA TYR A 86 15.13 -23.12 6.42
C TYR A 86 15.18 -22.48 7.82
N PRO A 87 15.80 -23.13 8.83
CA PRO A 87 15.97 -22.55 10.15
C PRO A 87 16.89 -21.34 10.04
N ALA A 88 16.47 -20.19 10.55
CA ALA A 88 17.28 -18.98 10.54
C ALA A 88 17.19 -18.29 11.88
N ASP A 89 18.29 -17.72 12.37
CA ASP A 89 18.20 -16.74 13.45
C ASP A 89 17.92 -15.37 12.84
N ALA A 90 16.63 -15.13 12.55
CA ALA A 90 16.16 -13.93 11.88
C ALA A 90 15.55 -12.91 12.86
N GLN A 91 15.70 -13.14 14.17
CA GLN A 91 15.00 -12.37 15.20
C GLN A 91 15.41 -10.90 15.17
N ASP A 92 16.72 -10.64 15.14
CA ASP A 92 17.26 -9.28 15.16
C ASP A 92 16.98 -8.55 13.84
N GLN A 93 17.08 -9.25 12.71
CA GLN A 93 16.79 -8.70 11.38
C GLN A 93 15.30 -8.35 11.26
N LEU A 94 14.42 -9.21 11.77
CA LEU A 94 12.98 -8.93 11.82
C LEU A 94 12.70 -7.71 12.70
N LYS A 95 13.30 -7.65 13.89
CA LYS A 95 13.11 -6.55 14.82
C LYS A 95 13.59 -5.22 14.23
N ASP A 96 14.72 -5.24 13.53
CA ASP A 96 15.25 -4.09 12.79
C ASP A 96 14.31 -3.66 11.65
N ALA A 97 13.85 -4.61 10.84
CA ALA A 97 12.92 -4.36 9.74
C ALA A 97 11.59 -3.79 10.26
N ALA A 98 10.99 -4.44 11.27
CA ALA A 98 9.76 -4.00 11.91
C ALA A 98 9.96 -2.64 12.59
N GLY A 99 11.09 -2.44 13.29
CA GLY A 99 11.45 -1.17 13.91
C GLY A 99 11.57 -0.02 12.92
N SER A 100 12.00 -0.28 11.68
CA SER A 100 12.08 0.74 10.62
C SER A 100 10.71 1.25 10.15
N LEU A 101 9.65 0.46 10.34
CA LEU A 101 8.27 0.82 10.03
C LEU A 101 7.54 1.48 11.21
N LEU A 102 8.11 1.35 12.41
CA LEU A 102 7.57 1.93 13.62
C LEU A 102 7.59 3.46 13.54
N GLY A 103 6.44 4.09 13.72
CA GLY A 103 6.35 5.55 13.72
C GLY A 103 6.58 6.21 12.36
N VAL A 104 6.57 5.46 11.26
CA VAL A 104 6.52 6.03 9.91
C VAL A 104 5.27 6.90 9.80
N LYS A 105 5.45 8.14 9.35
CA LYS A 105 4.38 9.12 9.22
C LYS A 105 4.04 9.41 7.77
N ALA A 106 2.78 9.69 7.50
CA ALA A 106 2.40 10.37 6.27
C ALA A 106 2.95 11.80 6.30
N LEU A 107 3.81 12.16 5.36
CA LEU A 107 4.35 13.50 5.19
C LEU A 107 3.46 14.36 4.27
N GLY A 108 2.61 13.72 3.48
CA GLY A 108 1.64 14.35 2.60
C GLY A 108 0.84 13.29 1.84
N LEU A 109 -0.33 13.68 1.34
CA LEU A 109 -1.12 12.90 0.39
C LEU A 109 -0.62 13.18 -1.04
N ALA A 110 -0.29 12.13 -1.79
CA ALA A 110 0.14 12.21 -3.18
C ALA A 110 -1.04 12.08 -4.15
N THR A 111 -1.95 11.14 -3.89
CA THR A 111 -3.20 10.96 -4.65
C THR A 111 -4.20 10.16 -3.82
N GLU A 112 -5.49 10.32 -4.14
CA GLU A 112 -6.61 9.49 -3.68
C GLU A 112 -7.18 8.63 -4.83
N PHE A 113 -6.61 8.72 -6.04
CA PHE A 113 -7.16 8.10 -7.24
C PHE A 113 -6.42 6.81 -7.57
N SER A 114 -7.17 5.71 -7.60
CA SER A 114 -6.62 4.38 -7.92
C SER A 114 -6.02 4.26 -9.31
N GLU A 115 -6.55 5.01 -10.28
CA GLU A 115 -6.03 5.02 -11.65
C GLU A 115 -4.59 5.56 -11.73
N GLU A 116 -4.16 6.36 -10.75
CA GLU A 116 -2.83 6.95 -10.71
C GLU A 116 -1.80 6.07 -9.99
N HIS A 117 -2.19 4.96 -9.36
CA HIS A 117 -1.28 4.09 -8.58
C HIS A 117 -0.05 3.64 -9.38
N HIS A 118 -0.20 3.39 -10.68
CA HIS A 118 0.90 3.03 -11.57
C HIS A 118 1.96 4.15 -11.68
N MET A 119 1.54 5.42 -11.64
CA MET A 119 2.45 6.56 -11.72
C MET A 119 3.39 6.59 -10.52
N PHE A 120 2.88 6.25 -9.33
CA PHE A 120 3.62 6.22 -8.07
C PHE A 120 4.36 4.89 -7.82
N GLY A 121 4.12 3.88 -8.65
CA GLY A 121 4.73 2.56 -8.51
C GLY A 121 4.22 1.78 -7.30
N VAL A 122 2.95 1.96 -6.94
CA VAL A 122 2.32 1.33 -5.77
C VAL A 122 1.29 0.27 -6.13
N LEU A 123 1.39 -0.30 -7.35
CA LEU A 123 0.56 -1.45 -7.72
C LEU A 123 0.91 -2.66 -6.84
N ASP A 124 -0.11 -3.44 -6.50
CA ASP A 124 0.01 -4.57 -5.59
C ASP A 124 0.71 -5.77 -6.26
N PRO A 125 1.87 -6.23 -5.76
CA PRO A 125 2.57 -7.38 -6.33
C PRO A 125 1.86 -8.72 -6.09
N SER A 126 0.87 -8.79 -5.20
CA SER A 126 0.08 -10.01 -4.94
C SER A 126 -1.06 -10.22 -5.94
N GLN A 127 -1.40 -9.19 -6.72
CA GLN A 127 -2.45 -9.26 -7.73
C GLN A 127 -1.89 -9.70 -9.08
N LYS A 128 -2.80 -10.12 -9.97
CA LYS A 128 -2.44 -10.38 -11.36
C LYS A 128 -2.16 -9.05 -12.05
N ILE A 129 -0.89 -8.79 -12.35
CA ILE A 129 -0.44 -7.57 -13.03
C ILE A 129 -0.07 -7.92 -14.47
N ASP A 130 -0.50 -7.07 -15.41
CA ASP A 130 -0.15 -7.21 -16.81
C ASP A 130 1.33 -6.92 -17.05
N ASP A 131 1.91 -7.57 -18.07
CA ASP A 131 3.35 -7.45 -18.35
C ASP A 131 3.81 -6.00 -18.55
N ALA A 132 2.95 -5.16 -19.14
CA ALA A 132 3.21 -3.75 -19.38
C ALA A 132 3.31 -2.90 -18.10
N GLN A 133 2.67 -3.35 -17.01
CA GLN A 133 2.56 -2.64 -15.73
C GLN A 133 3.55 -3.16 -14.68
N LYS A 134 4.29 -4.24 -14.97
CA LYS A 134 5.27 -4.83 -14.04
C LYS A 134 6.33 -3.86 -13.50
N LYS A 135 6.71 -2.86 -14.30
CA LYS A 135 7.65 -1.79 -13.90
C LYS A 135 7.07 -0.81 -12.86
N ASP A 136 5.76 -0.81 -12.70
CA ASP A 136 5.00 0.08 -11.81
C ASP A 136 4.47 -0.68 -10.57
N VAL A 137 4.94 -1.91 -10.36
CA VAL A 137 4.66 -2.73 -9.19
C VAL A 137 5.52 -2.28 -8.02
N GLY A 138 4.87 -2.11 -6.86
CA GLY A 138 5.55 -1.74 -5.63
C GLY A 138 6.07 -2.95 -4.86
N MET A 139 6.81 -2.67 -3.79
CA MET A 139 7.27 -3.66 -2.83
C MET A 139 6.26 -3.80 -1.70
N LEU A 140 5.57 -4.93 -1.63
CA LEU A 140 4.67 -5.26 -0.54
C LEU A 140 5.48 -5.65 0.69
N VAL A 141 5.11 -5.10 1.84
CA VAL A 141 5.66 -5.43 3.15
C VAL A 141 4.51 -5.66 4.12
N VAL A 142 4.50 -6.82 4.76
CA VAL A 142 3.51 -7.21 5.76
C VAL A 142 4.22 -7.68 7.02
N VAL A 143 3.91 -7.06 8.15
CA VAL A 143 4.37 -7.45 9.49
C VAL A 143 3.18 -7.97 10.26
N ARG A 144 3.32 -9.17 10.84
CA ARG A 144 2.27 -9.78 11.67
C ARG A 144 2.78 -10.09 13.07
N ASP A 145 1.88 -10.08 14.03
CA ASP A 145 2.16 -10.46 15.41
C ASP A 145 2.15 -11.99 15.61
N GLY A 146 2.40 -12.43 16.83
CA GLY A 146 2.39 -13.86 17.19
C GLY A 146 1.03 -14.56 17.09
N LYS A 147 -0.08 -13.80 16.95
CA LYS A 147 -1.43 -14.33 16.71
C LYS A 147 -1.78 -14.36 15.22
N GLY A 148 -0.96 -13.72 14.39
CA GLY A 148 -1.21 -13.54 12.96
C GLY A 148 -1.93 -12.24 12.62
N ASP A 149 -2.16 -11.36 13.60
CA ASP A 149 -2.78 -10.05 13.36
C ASP A 149 -1.79 -9.14 12.65
N GLU A 150 -2.26 -8.39 11.65
CA GLU A 150 -1.40 -7.52 10.85
C GLU A 150 -1.11 -6.22 11.60
N LEU A 151 0.17 -6.04 11.95
CA LEU A 151 0.65 -4.84 12.62
C LEU A 151 0.92 -3.72 11.61
N ALA A 152 1.48 -4.08 10.46
CA ALA A 152 1.73 -3.16 9.36
C ALA A 152 1.56 -3.88 8.03
N ARG A 153 0.86 -3.25 7.10
CA ARG A 153 0.74 -3.69 5.71
C ARG A 153 0.84 -2.47 4.81
N LEU A 154 1.86 -2.44 3.96
CA LEU A 154 2.06 -1.36 3.01
C LEU A 154 2.68 -1.84 1.71
N ILE A 155 2.47 -1.07 0.66
CA ILE A 155 3.20 -1.16 -0.60
C ILE A 155 4.09 0.07 -0.70
N ILE A 156 5.39 -0.16 -0.87
CA ILE A 156 6.41 0.87 -1.03
C ILE A 156 6.72 1.02 -2.52
N GLY A 157 6.47 2.20 -3.06
CA GLY A 157 6.64 2.50 -4.47
C GLY A 157 7.92 3.26 -4.80
N LYS A 158 7.81 4.08 -5.85
CA LYS A 158 8.91 4.86 -6.41
C LYS A 158 9.45 5.89 -5.40
N PRO A 159 10.75 6.23 -5.48
CA PRO A 159 11.29 7.34 -4.72
C PRO A 159 10.63 8.66 -5.14
N VAL A 160 10.43 9.54 -4.16
CA VAL A 160 9.98 10.90 -4.43
C VAL A 160 11.14 11.70 -5.01
N LYS A 161 10.86 12.48 -6.05
CA LYS A 161 11.87 13.26 -6.75
C LYS A 161 12.47 14.33 -5.83
N ASP A 162 13.79 14.50 -5.90
CA ASP A 162 14.54 15.53 -5.17
C ASP A 162 14.47 15.46 -3.62
N THR A 163 13.91 14.37 -3.06
CA THR A 163 13.82 14.16 -1.59
C THR A 163 14.34 12.77 -1.19
N PRO A 164 15.65 12.64 -0.92
CA PRO A 164 16.26 11.37 -0.52
C PRO A 164 15.57 10.72 0.68
N GLY A 165 15.36 9.40 0.61
CA GLY A 165 14.72 8.61 1.65
C GLY A 165 13.19 8.71 1.70
N GLN A 166 12.55 9.58 0.91
CA GLN A 166 11.10 9.62 0.77
C GLN A 166 10.63 8.73 -0.38
N ARG A 167 9.55 8.00 -0.15
CA ARG A 167 8.91 7.13 -1.14
C ARG A 167 7.39 7.30 -1.08
N PHE A 168 6.75 7.00 -2.20
CA PHE A 168 5.31 6.83 -2.23
C PHE A 168 4.94 5.52 -1.54
N VAL A 169 3.94 5.55 -0.67
CA VAL A 169 3.47 4.39 0.07
C VAL A 169 1.95 4.31 0.02
N ARG A 170 1.44 3.10 -0.14
CA ARG A 170 0.01 2.81 -0.05
C ARG A 170 -0.20 1.87 1.12
N VAL A 171 -1.08 2.23 2.05
CA VAL A 171 -1.31 1.47 3.29
C VAL A 171 -2.59 0.65 3.18
N ALA A 172 -2.71 -0.37 4.03
CA ALA A 172 -3.95 -1.13 4.14
C ALA A 172 -4.69 -0.81 5.43
N GLU A 173 -6.01 -0.86 5.35
CA GLU A 173 -6.92 -0.91 6.49
C GLU A 173 -7.41 -2.35 6.64
N GLY A 174 -6.89 -3.04 7.65
CA GLY A 174 -7.00 -4.50 7.71
C GLY A 174 -6.27 -5.14 6.54
N SER A 175 -6.96 -6.03 5.82
CA SER A 175 -6.38 -6.78 4.69
C SER A 175 -6.51 -6.08 3.33
N THR A 176 -7.14 -4.91 3.28
CA THR A 176 -7.46 -4.21 2.03
C THR A 176 -6.66 -2.92 1.91
N PHE A 177 -5.97 -2.73 0.78
CA PHE A 177 -5.29 -1.47 0.48
C PHE A 177 -6.29 -0.35 0.25
N THR A 178 -6.01 0.81 0.83
CA THR A 178 -6.74 2.04 0.52
C THR A 178 -6.31 2.61 -0.82
N ASP A 179 -7.12 3.49 -1.40
CA ASP A 179 -6.76 4.18 -2.64
C ASP A 179 -5.76 5.31 -2.40
N ASP A 180 -5.65 5.80 -1.16
CA ASP A 180 -4.73 6.86 -0.79
C ASP A 180 -3.27 6.43 -0.92
N VAL A 181 -2.50 7.27 -1.61
CA VAL A 181 -1.05 7.17 -1.70
C VAL A 181 -0.44 8.31 -0.91
N TYR A 182 0.40 7.97 0.06
CA TYR A 182 1.09 8.93 0.91
C TYR A 182 2.56 9.05 0.52
N VAL A 183 3.17 10.17 0.89
CA VAL A 183 4.63 10.32 0.91
C VAL A 183 5.12 9.97 2.32
N ALA A 184 6.08 9.06 2.44
CA ALA A 184 6.65 8.70 3.73
C ALA A 184 8.16 8.50 3.64
N LYS A 185 8.86 8.68 4.76
CA LYS A 185 10.26 8.26 4.88
C LYS A 185 10.31 6.78 5.23
N VAL A 186 10.87 5.99 4.33
CA VAL A 186 11.00 4.53 4.51
C VAL A 186 12.41 4.09 4.12
N ASP A 187 13.06 3.40 5.04
CA ASP A 187 14.39 2.84 4.82
C ASP A 187 14.28 1.45 4.17
N ILE A 188 14.47 1.41 2.86
CA ILE A 188 14.41 0.16 2.09
C ILE A 188 15.61 -0.77 2.36
N GLU A 189 16.73 -0.24 2.86
CA GLU A 189 17.92 -1.05 3.14
C GLU A 189 17.70 -1.98 4.34
N LYS A 190 16.80 -1.58 5.24
CA LYS A 190 16.31 -2.39 6.36
C LYS A 190 15.27 -3.45 5.96
N LEU A 191 14.88 -3.51 4.69
CA LEU A 191 13.87 -4.43 4.16
C LEU A 191 14.44 -5.28 2.98
N PRO A 192 15.53 -6.03 3.19
CA PRO A 192 16.14 -6.82 2.12
C PRO A 192 15.26 -8.01 1.72
N THR A 193 15.19 -8.31 0.42
CA THR A 193 14.58 -9.56 -0.10
C THR A 193 15.59 -10.70 -0.25
N ASP A 194 16.88 -10.41 -0.21
CA ASP A 194 17.95 -11.40 -0.35
C ASP A 194 18.00 -12.32 0.88
N PHE A 195 17.75 -13.60 0.66
CA PHE A 195 17.84 -14.67 1.67
C PHE A 195 19.13 -14.61 2.51
N ASN A 196 20.27 -14.29 1.91
CA ASN A 196 21.56 -14.25 2.62
C ASN A 196 21.63 -13.17 3.70
N LYS A 197 20.75 -12.18 3.65
CA LYS A 197 20.62 -11.13 4.68
C LYS A 197 19.79 -11.58 5.88
N TRP A 198 19.09 -12.70 5.76
CA TRP A 198 18.18 -13.25 6.78
C TRP A 198 18.73 -14.48 7.49
N ILE A 199 19.90 -14.96 7.08
CA ILE A 199 20.62 -16.04 7.74
C ILE A 199 21.85 -15.46 8.44
N GLU A 200 22.14 -15.94 9.65
CA GLU A 200 23.43 -15.70 10.27
C GLU A 200 24.52 -16.50 9.55
N ARG A 201 25.61 -15.83 9.17
CA ARG A 201 26.71 -16.44 8.41
C ARG A 201 27.58 -17.38 9.24
N ASP A 202 27.35 -17.46 10.56
CA ASP A 202 28.18 -18.23 11.50
C ASP A 202 27.73 -19.71 11.65
N LEU A 203 26.87 -20.19 10.75
CA LEU A 203 26.42 -21.58 10.67
C LEU A 203 27.22 -22.44 9.65
N LEU A 204 28.39 -21.96 9.20
CA LEU A 204 29.30 -22.67 8.28
C LEU A 204 30.53 -23.24 9.01
#